data_AF-A0A8T5EMH7-F1
#
_entry.id   AF-A0A8T5EMH7-F1
#
_cell.length_a   1.000
_cell.length_b   1.000
_cell.length_c   1.000
_cell.angle_alpha   90.00
_cell.angle_beta   90.00
_cell.angle_gamma   90.00
#
_symmetry.space_group_name_H-M   'P 1'
#
loop_
_entity.id
_entity.type
_entity.pdbx_description
1 polymer ?
#
loop_
_entity_poly.entity_id
_entity_poly.type
_entity_poly.pdbx_seq_one_letter_code
_entity_poly.pdbx_strand_id
1 'polypeptide(L)'
;VTIDTRRQIRWPGSLHGKSGMKVTEFPLSRLDPDGSNSFDCLSEGIALSREGSVKVEMVVDDAIARFDDIVVDASKGDIIEIHEAGATFLILKGWARLVS
;
A
#
# COMPACT_ATOMS: atom_id res chain seq x y z
N VAL A 1 -17.99 1.00 -15.55
CA VAL A 1 -16.86 0.84 -16.50
C VAL A 1 -17.22 0.03 -17.73
N THR A 2 -18.10 -0.95 -17.59
CA THR A 2 -18.37 -2.04 -18.56
C THR A 2 -18.95 -1.60 -19.90
N ILE A 3 -19.69 -0.50 -19.96
CA ILE A 3 -20.31 0.00 -21.20
C ILE A 3 -19.36 0.84 -22.07
N ASP A 4 -18.18 1.20 -21.55
CA ASP A 4 -17.20 2.03 -22.23
C ASP A 4 -16.39 1.17 -23.22
N THR A 5 -16.55 1.46 -24.51
CA THR A 5 -15.91 0.72 -25.60
C THR A 5 -14.43 1.08 -25.80
N ARG A 6 -13.93 2.16 -25.16
CA ARG A 6 -12.53 2.62 -25.28
C ARG A 6 -11.93 2.97 -23.94
N ARG A 7 -12.02 2.04 -23.00
CA ARG A 7 -11.49 2.23 -21.66
C ARG A 7 -9.97 2.04 -21.60
N GLN A 8 -9.28 2.96 -20.92
CA GLN A 8 -7.89 2.76 -20.51
C GLN A 8 -7.82 1.77 -19.33
N ILE A 9 -7.06 0.69 -19.51
CA ILE A 9 -6.84 -0.33 -18.49
C ILE A 9 -5.45 -0.12 -17.87
N ARG A 10 -5.37 -0.17 -16.53
CA ARG A 10 -4.07 -0.15 -15.86
C ARG A 10 -3.32 -1.43 -16.20
N TRP A 11 -2.06 -1.30 -16.57
CA TRP A 11 -1.23 -2.44 -16.97
C TRP A 11 -0.96 -3.37 -15.77
N PRO A 12 -1.20 -4.68 -15.89
CA PRO A 12 -0.80 -5.66 -14.88
C PRO A 12 0.71 -5.59 -14.57
N GLY A 13 1.07 -5.53 -13.29
CA GLY A 13 2.45 -5.34 -12.83
C GLY A 13 2.92 -3.88 -12.76
N SER A 14 2.13 -2.91 -13.23
CA SER A 14 2.46 -1.49 -13.07
C SER A 14 2.27 -1.00 -11.61
N LEU A 15 2.84 0.16 -11.29
CA LEU A 15 2.62 0.83 -10.00
C LEU A 15 1.39 1.74 -10.03
N HIS A 16 0.57 1.65 -8.99
CA HIS A 16 -0.57 2.54 -8.80
C HIS A 16 -0.11 3.86 -8.17
N GLY A 17 -0.16 4.96 -8.94
CA GLY A 17 0.43 6.25 -8.54
C GLY A 17 -0.14 6.92 -7.26
N LYS A 18 -1.22 6.43 -6.66
CA LYS A 18 -1.74 6.93 -5.36
C LYS A 18 -1.32 6.09 -4.15
N SER A 19 -0.72 4.93 -4.37
CA SER A 19 -0.35 4.01 -3.29
C SER A 19 1.05 3.43 -3.44
N GLY A 20 1.66 3.50 -4.63
CA GLY A 20 2.93 2.82 -4.91
C GLY A 20 2.81 1.29 -4.93
N MET A 21 1.58 0.75 -4.84
CA MET A 21 1.34 -0.69 -4.87
C MET A 21 1.29 -1.23 -6.29
N LYS A 22 1.63 -2.50 -6.46
CA LYS A 22 1.60 -3.23 -7.72
C LYS A 22 0.16 -3.56 -8.12
N VAL A 23 -0.21 -3.27 -9.36
CA VAL A 23 -1.43 -3.79 -9.99
C VAL A 23 -1.25 -5.29 -10.15
N THR A 24 -1.85 -6.08 -9.25
CA THR A 24 -1.56 -7.51 -9.10
C THR A 24 -2.70 -8.36 -9.65
N GLU A 25 -2.38 -9.31 -10.51
CA GLU A 25 -3.30 -10.37 -10.93
C GLU A 25 -3.17 -11.55 -9.97
N PHE A 26 -4.29 -12.17 -9.63
CA PHE A 26 -4.33 -13.39 -8.84
C PHE A 26 -5.48 -14.29 -9.34
N PRO A 27 -5.34 -15.63 -9.24
CA PRO A 27 -6.37 -16.55 -9.71
C PRO A 27 -7.64 -16.47 -8.86
N LEU A 28 -8.79 -16.75 -9.49
CA LEU A 28 -10.11 -16.72 -8.83
C LEU A 28 -10.19 -17.62 -7.59
N SER A 29 -9.45 -18.74 -7.59
CA SER A 29 -9.39 -19.66 -6.45
C SER A 29 -8.83 -19.05 -5.17
N ARG A 30 -8.15 -17.90 -5.25
CA ARG A 30 -7.59 -17.16 -4.10
C ARG A 30 -8.44 -15.97 -3.67
N LEU A 31 -9.65 -15.82 -4.24
CA LEU A 31 -10.56 -14.70 -3.94
C LEU A 31 -11.22 -14.84 -2.57
N ASP A 32 -11.45 -16.06 -2.11
CA ASP A 32 -12.07 -16.33 -0.81
C ASP A 32 -11.11 -15.92 0.32
N PRO A 33 -11.46 -14.91 1.15
CA PRO A 33 -10.60 -14.47 2.25
C PRO A 33 -10.40 -15.54 3.33
N ASP A 34 -11.38 -16.44 3.52
CA ASP A 34 -11.33 -17.51 4.51
C ASP A 34 -10.64 -18.78 3.96
N GLY A 35 -10.27 -18.76 2.68
CA GLY A 35 -9.55 -19.83 2.03
C GLY A 35 -8.12 -19.98 2.54
N SER A 36 -7.57 -21.20 2.47
CA SER A 36 -6.23 -21.52 2.98
C SER A 36 -5.06 -20.83 2.23
N ASN A 37 -5.34 -20.18 1.09
CA ASN A 37 -4.36 -19.47 0.27
C ASN A 37 -4.98 -18.19 -0.32
N SER A 38 -5.68 -17.42 0.50
CA SER A 38 -6.27 -16.14 0.10
C SER A 38 -5.20 -15.16 -0.38
N PHE A 39 -5.60 -14.21 -1.24
CA PHE A 39 -4.71 -13.13 -1.68
C PHE A 39 -4.63 -12.03 -0.62
N ASP A 40 -3.43 -11.73 -0.14
CA ASP A 40 -3.18 -10.64 0.79
C ASP A 40 -2.55 -9.44 0.07
N CYS A 41 -3.38 -8.45 -0.27
CA CYS A 41 -2.94 -7.23 -0.94
C CYS A 41 -1.92 -6.43 -0.10
N LEU A 42 -2.00 -6.48 1.24
CA LEU A 42 -1.13 -5.70 2.11
C LEU A 42 0.25 -6.35 2.33
N SER A 43 0.47 -7.53 1.75
CA SER A 43 1.77 -8.20 1.71
C SER A 43 2.25 -8.39 0.25
N GLU A 44 1.42 -9.01 -0.59
CA GLU A 44 1.75 -9.35 -1.98
C GLU A 44 1.68 -8.17 -2.96
N GLY A 45 0.91 -7.14 -2.62
CA GLY A 45 0.72 -5.94 -3.43
C GLY A 45 1.82 -4.88 -3.23
N ILE A 46 2.67 -5.02 -2.23
CA ILE A 46 3.77 -4.08 -1.97
C ILE A 46 4.90 -4.33 -2.98
N ALA A 47 5.24 -3.30 -3.75
CA ALA A 47 6.16 -3.41 -4.87
C ALA A 47 7.62 -3.02 -4.54
N LEU A 48 7.79 -2.06 -3.62
CA LEU A 48 9.10 -1.48 -3.29
C LEU A 48 9.82 -2.28 -2.20
N SER A 49 11.10 -1.95 -1.97
CA SER A 49 11.93 -2.67 -1.00
C SER A 49 11.40 -2.56 0.43
N ARG A 50 11.61 -3.65 1.18
CA ARG A 50 11.43 -3.71 2.64
C ARG A 50 12.75 -3.44 3.37
N GLU A 51 13.83 -3.23 2.63
CA GLU A 51 15.15 -2.96 3.18
C GLU A 51 15.28 -1.48 3.56
N GLY A 52 16.04 -1.25 4.63
CA GLY A 52 16.23 0.08 5.19
C GLY A 52 15.00 0.59 5.94
N SER A 53 15.18 1.68 6.66
CA SER A 53 14.13 2.38 7.38
C SER A 53 14.21 3.88 7.09
N VAL A 54 13.04 4.50 7.03
CA VAL A 54 12.86 5.94 6.82
C VAL A 54 11.92 6.47 7.89
N LYS A 55 12.21 7.66 8.41
CA LYS A 55 11.32 8.36 9.34
C LYS A 55 10.35 9.24 8.58
N VAL A 56 9.07 9.09 8.88
CA VAL A 56 8.01 9.94 8.34
C VAL A 56 7.16 10.53 9.47
N GLU A 57 6.75 11.78 9.31
CA GLU A 57 5.83 12.46 10.22
C GLU A 57 4.42 12.33 9.68
N MET A 58 3.50 11.88 10.52
CA MET A 58 2.08 11.73 10.22
C MET A 58 1.39 13.10 10.18
N VAL A 59 0.59 13.35 9.13
CA VAL A 59 -0.09 14.64 8.93
C VAL A 59 -1.61 14.57 9.12
N VAL A 60 -2.13 13.38 9.40
CA VAL A 60 -3.55 13.09 9.65
C VAL A 60 -3.70 12.35 10.99
N ASP A 61 -4.88 12.48 11.60
CA ASP A 61 -5.26 11.72 12.81
C ASP A 61 -5.93 10.38 12.44
N ASP A 62 -6.01 9.47 13.41
CA ASP A 62 -6.63 8.14 13.30
C ASP A 62 -6.10 7.31 12.11
N ALA A 63 -4.79 7.34 11.88
CA ALA A 63 -4.15 6.66 10.76
C ALA A 63 -3.80 5.20 11.12
N ILE A 64 -4.60 4.26 10.62
CA ILE A 64 -4.32 2.82 10.72
C ILE A 64 -3.90 2.28 9.35
N ALA A 65 -2.72 1.68 9.27
CA ALA A 65 -2.20 1.02 8.07
C ALA A 65 -1.49 -0.29 8.42
N ARG A 66 -1.55 -1.29 7.53
CA ARG A 66 -0.78 -2.53 7.65
C ARG A 66 0.12 -2.71 6.44
N PHE A 67 1.35 -3.12 6.69
CA PHE A 67 2.32 -3.53 5.69
C PHE A 67 2.94 -4.84 6.15
N ASP A 68 2.78 -5.90 5.36
CA ASP A 68 3.14 -7.26 5.78
C ASP A 68 2.47 -7.55 7.16
N ASP A 69 3.23 -7.95 8.18
CA ASP A 69 2.72 -8.21 9.53
C ASP A 69 2.74 -6.98 10.46
N ILE A 70 3.17 -5.82 9.97
CA ILE A 70 3.34 -4.60 10.77
C ILE A 70 2.09 -3.74 10.66
N VAL A 71 1.48 -3.45 11.82
CA VAL A 71 0.39 -2.48 11.93
C VAL A 71 0.94 -1.16 12.48
N VAL A 72 0.71 -0.09 11.74
CA VAL A 72 0.93 1.29 12.16
C VAL A 72 -0.41 1.84 12.61
N ASP A 73 -0.47 2.30 13.85
CA ASP A 73 -1.56 3.09 14.42
C ASP A 73 -0.93 4.39 14.93
N ALA A 74 -1.27 5.51 14.28
CA ALA A 74 -0.61 6.79 14.51
C ALA A 74 -1.56 7.97 14.39
N SER A 75 -1.29 9.01 15.17
CA SER A 75 -1.98 10.29 15.17
C SER A 75 -1.13 11.38 14.51
N LYS A 76 -1.73 12.55 14.29
CA LYS A 76 -1.04 13.67 13.66
C LYS A 76 0.14 14.15 14.51
N GLY A 77 1.29 14.32 13.86
CA GLY A 77 2.54 14.73 14.49
C GLY A 77 3.42 13.58 14.96
N ASP A 78 2.91 12.34 14.96
CA ASP A 78 3.72 11.17 15.29
C ASP A 78 4.82 10.96 14.23
N ILE A 79 6.01 10.60 14.70
CA ILE A 79 7.12 10.21 13.83
C ILE A 79 7.24 8.70 13.89
N ILE A 80 7.02 8.04 12.76
CA ILE A 80 7.13 6.59 12.63
C ILE A 80 8.37 6.24 11.81
N GLU A 81 9.02 5.15 12.17
CA GLU A 81 10.11 4.56 11.42
C GLU A 81 9.61 3.30 10.69
N ILE A 82 9.67 3.32 9.36
CA ILE A 82 9.11 2.26 8.51
C ILE A 82 9.98 2.04 7.27
N HIS A 83 9.90 0.86 6.67
CA HIS A 83 10.59 0.57 5.41
C HIS A 83 10.11 1.49 4.26
N GLU A 84 10.95 1.63 3.23
CA GLU A 84 10.74 2.55 2.12
C GLU A 84 9.37 2.37 1.43
N ALA A 85 8.94 1.12 1.24
CA ALA A 85 7.64 0.85 0.62
C ALA A 85 6.45 1.39 1.45
N GLY A 86 6.52 1.27 2.79
CA GLY A 86 5.49 1.77 3.69
C GLY A 86 5.50 3.31 3.74
N ALA A 87 6.69 3.91 3.81
CA ALA A 87 6.85 5.35 3.73
C ALA A 87 6.28 5.91 2.41
N THR A 88 6.59 5.27 1.28
CA THR A 88 6.08 5.68 -0.04
C THR A 88 4.56 5.60 -0.10
N PHE A 89 3.95 4.53 0.42
CA PHE A 89 2.49 4.42 0.47
C PHE A 89 1.88 5.55 1.28
N LEU A 90 2.38 5.80 2.49
CA LEU A 90 1.84 6.83 3.37
C LEU A 90 1.98 8.23 2.76
N ILE A 91 3.09 8.52 2.09
CA ILE A 91 3.32 9.78 1.38
C ILE A 91 2.36 9.92 0.19
N LEU A 92 2.25 8.91 -0.68
CA LEU A 92 1.38 8.96 -1.86
C LEU A 92 -0.11 9.02 -1.51
N LYS A 93 -0.48 8.41 -0.38
CA LYS A 93 -1.82 8.52 0.20
C LYS A 93 -2.09 9.90 0.81
N GLY A 94 -1.05 10.68 1.07
CA GLY A 94 -1.12 12.00 1.71
C GLY A 94 -1.25 11.94 3.23
N TRP A 95 -0.82 10.84 3.86
CA TRP A 95 -0.92 10.59 5.30
C TRP A 95 0.34 10.93 6.07
N ALA A 96 1.49 10.98 5.39
CA ALA A 96 2.77 11.31 6.01
C ALA A 96 3.66 12.15 5.09
N ARG A 97 4.71 12.76 5.66
CA ARG A 97 5.79 13.45 4.95
C ARG A 97 7.16 12.99 5.46
N LEU A 98 8.19 13.05 4.63
CA LEU A 98 9.56 12.77 5.05
C LEU A 98 10.00 13.77 6.12
N VAL A 99 10.67 13.26 7.15
CA VAL A 99 11.38 14.10 8.12
C VAL A 99 12.82 14.27 7.63
N SER A 100 13.24 15.52 7.41
CA SER A 100 14.60 15.88 7.02
C SER A 100 15.56 15.86 8.19
#